data_AF-A0A9D6CFW0-F1
#
_entry.id   AF-A0A9D6CFW0-F1
#
_cell.length_a   1.000
_cell.length_b   1.000
_cell.length_c   1.000
_cell.angle_alpha   90.00
_cell.angle_beta   90.00
_cell.angle_gamma   90.00
#
_symmetry.space_group_name_H-M   'P 1'
#
loop_
_entity.id
_entity.type
_entity.pdbx_description
1 polymer ?
#
loop_
_entity_poly.entity_id
_entity_poly.type
_entity_poly.pdbx_seq_one_letter_code
_entity_poly.pdbx_strand_id
1 'polypeptide(L)'
;MFLARGNRARGSSGSALPRCGANAHRRPVRAIGRQVSMMIRIGKALSVAALCLTAGSAPMPASDARAPAGASDAVETTDAAVLRFSPAVLDLGDLTIGTAGEGVMTVTNAGNAPVAIAAIRPACGCTKVSAAPTGEIAPGESFAIAVSLDPGKKPGANLVRSVHVALADGSVETFEITARVRTVIAIEPAVLEVAASGDAAVGAISLASIDGADFALTGAVPAGVLSAARMQSVDGVMTLTLDAAEWERAGRPTTVVLATDRRDAPELIVPIRSTEAVAMFRLPAAAGEGARRARLEARQGALLREIDAGLGGASMSSGFRMRLHRESGMLFVHGTARDLDAVRTAVAALPGSSGVRESDGGARAEADAAGR
;
A
#
# COMPACT_ATOMS: atom_id res chain seq x y z
N MET A 1 19.24 28.42 67.66
CA MET A 1 19.86 29.53 66.90
C MET A 1 18.79 30.03 65.93
N PHE A 2 17.86 30.88 66.41
CA PHE A 2 17.75 32.33 66.13
C PHE A 2 17.56 32.61 64.61
N LEU A 3 16.52 33.27 64.05
CA LEU A 3 15.29 34.02 64.39
C LEU A 3 14.49 34.08 63.05
N ALA A 4 13.19 33.78 62.94
CA ALA A 4 12.00 34.58 63.26
C ALA A 4 11.72 35.84 62.39
N ARG A 5 10.45 35.94 61.93
CA ARG A 5 9.62 37.07 61.42
C ARG A 5 9.22 36.92 59.93
N GLY A 6 7.96 36.93 59.49
CA GLY A 6 6.64 37.19 60.11
C GLY A 6 6.03 38.53 59.69
N ASN A 7 5.01 38.51 58.80
CA ASN A 7 3.78 39.37 58.75
C ASN A 7 3.05 39.16 57.39
N ARG A 8 1.79 38.69 57.30
CA ARG A 8 0.48 39.35 57.55
C ARG A 8 0.32 40.72 56.86
N ALA A 9 -0.81 41.18 56.34
CA ALA A 9 -2.13 40.69 55.92
C ALA A 9 -2.97 41.94 55.54
N ARG A 10 -4.05 41.77 54.74
CA ARG A 10 -5.23 42.69 54.55
C ARG A 10 -4.94 43.99 53.76
N GLY A 11 -5.85 44.61 53.01
CA GLY A 11 -7.29 44.46 52.73
C GLY A 11 -7.67 45.51 51.65
N SER A 12 -8.55 45.17 50.70
CA SER A 12 -9.93 45.69 50.56
C SER A 12 -10.12 47.20 50.28
N SER A 13 -10.69 47.51 49.10
CA SER A 13 -11.60 48.64 48.72
C SER A 13 -11.23 49.07 47.28
N GLY A 14 -12.08 49.22 46.27
CA GLY A 14 -13.53 49.40 46.21
C GLY A 14 -13.82 50.56 45.22
N SER A 15 -14.78 50.36 44.30
CA SER A 15 -15.44 51.37 43.42
C SER A 15 -14.61 51.92 42.23
N ALA A 16 -15.13 52.25 41.04
CA ALA A 16 -16.48 52.33 40.47
C ALA A 16 -16.42 52.27 38.91
N LEU A 17 -17.59 51.98 38.30
CA LEU A 17 -17.95 51.98 36.87
C LEU A 17 -17.94 53.42 36.24
N PRO A 18 -18.12 53.59 34.90
CA PRO A 18 -19.39 53.41 34.15
C PRO A 18 -19.19 52.46 32.94
N ARG A 19 -20.08 51.57 32.46
CA ARG A 19 -21.53 51.48 32.17
C ARG A 19 -22.09 52.33 31.00
N CYS A 20 -22.84 51.59 30.16
CA CYS A 20 -23.75 51.93 29.03
C CYS A 20 -23.11 52.12 27.64
N GLY A 21 -23.57 51.51 26.54
CA GLY A 21 -24.71 50.60 26.24
C GLY A 21 -24.52 50.07 24.80
N ALA A 22 -24.75 48.78 24.49
CA ALA A 22 -26.02 48.10 24.19
C ALA A 22 -26.68 48.47 22.84
N ASN A 23 -26.53 47.59 21.84
CA ASN A 23 -27.61 47.00 21.00
C ASN A 23 -26.99 46.01 20.00
N ALA A 24 -27.10 44.69 20.18
CA ALA A 24 -28.26 43.84 19.86
C ALA A 24 -28.49 43.64 18.34
N HIS A 25 -28.06 42.48 17.81
CA HIS A 25 -28.91 41.65 16.97
C HIS A 25 -28.53 40.17 17.10
N ARG A 26 -29.54 39.39 17.50
CA ARG A 26 -29.53 37.93 17.69
C ARG A 26 -29.69 37.22 16.34
N ARG A 27 -29.11 36.02 16.22
CA ARG A 27 -29.84 34.76 15.92
C ARG A 27 -28.91 33.54 16.02
N PRO A 28 -29.29 32.46 16.74
CA PRO A 28 -28.55 31.21 16.82
C PRO A 28 -29.17 30.15 15.87
N VAL A 29 -28.36 29.22 15.35
CA VAL A 29 -28.87 27.97 14.76
C VAL A 29 -28.15 26.79 15.38
N ARG A 30 -28.98 25.91 15.95
CA ARG A 30 -28.68 24.64 16.60
C ARG A 30 -28.25 23.57 15.58
N ALA A 31 -27.41 22.66 16.08
CA ALA A 31 -27.47 21.20 15.94
C ALA A 31 -27.65 20.59 14.54
N ILE A 32 -26.61 19.90 14.05
CA ILE A 32 -26.75 18.67 13.27
C ILE A 32 -25.66 17.70 13.71
N GLY A 33 -26.05 16.75 14.57
CA GLY A 33 -25.40 15.46 14.71
C GLY A 33 -26.31 14.39 14.13
N ARG A 34 -25.71 13.27 13.71
CA ARG A 34 -26.31 12.02 13.22
C ARG A 34 -26.78 12.06 11.76
N GLN A 35 -26.08 11.35 10.88
CA GLN A 35 -26.65 10.39 9.91
C GLN A 35 -25.58 9.97 8.88
N VAL A 36 -24.76 8.97 9.23
CA VAL A 36 -24.19 8.05 8.23
C VAL A 36 -24.36 6.64 8.78
N SER A 37 -25.60 6.21 8.81
CA SER A 37 -26.01 4.82 8.87
C SER A 37 -27.17 4.74 7.89
N MET A 38 -27.21 3.68 7.07
CA MET A 38 -28.25 3.36 6.08
C MET A 38 -27.91 3.67 4.62
N MET A 39 -27.01 2.88 4.02
CA MET A 39 -27.10 2.51 2.60
C MET A 39 -26.77 1.03 2.41
N ILE A 40 -27.53 0.17 3.10
CA ILE A 40 -27.72 -1.21 2.68
C ILE A 40 -29.23 -1.45 2.76
N ARG A 41 -29.79 -1.87 1.62
CA ARG A 41 -31.12 -2.47 1.38
C ARG A 41 -32.08 -1.63 0.51
N ILE A 42 -32.64 -2.37 -0.46
CA ILE A 42 -33.93 -2.25 -1.16
C ILE A 42 -33.87 -1.67 -2.58
N GLY A 43 -34.23 -2.53 -3.55
CA GLY A 43 -34.50 -2.17 -4.95
C GLY A 43 -34.83 -3.39 -5.82
N LYS A 44 -35.78 -4.24 -5.38
CA LYS A 44 -36.41 -5.30 -6.17
C LYS A 44 -37.78 -4.77 -6.65
N ALA A 45 -38.24 -5.22 -7.84
CA ALA A 45 -39.48 -4.84 -8.58
C ALA A 45 -39.25 -3.72 -9.62
N LEU A 46 -39.77 -3.70 -10.86
CA LEU A 46 -40.81 -4.47 -11.57
C LEU A 46 -40.69 -4.07 -13.06
N SER A 47 -40.76 -4.99 -14.03
CA SER A 47 -41.59 -4.79 -15.24
C SER A 47 -41.61 -6.03 -16.15
N VAL A 48 -42.83 -6.48 -16.43
CA VAL A 48 -43.21 -7.50 -17.42
C VAL A 48 -43.66 -6.76 -18.69
N ALA A 49 -43.15 -7.15 -19.85
CA ALA A 49 -43.82 -6.88 -21.13
C ALA A 49 -43.48 -8.02 -22.11
N ALA A 50 -44.49 -8.84 -22.37
CA ALA A 50 -44.49 -9.88 -23.39
C ALA A 50 -44.77 -9.29 -24.76
N LEU A 51 -44.04 -9.72 -25.79
CA LEU A 51 -44.50 -9.62 -27.18
C LEU A 51 -44.03 -10.87 -27.94
N CYS A 52 -44.99 -11.72 -28.28
CA CYS A 52 -44.83 -12.88 -29.16
C CYS A 52 -44.90 -12.43 -30.62
N LEU A 53 -43.91 -12.83 -31.44
CA LEU A 53 -44.11 -13.08 -32.86
C LEU A 53 -43.47 -14.43 -33.23
N THR A 54 -44.29 -15.28 -33.84
CA THR A 54 -43.99 -16.62 -34.37
C THR A 54 -43.50 -16.56 -35.81
N ALA A 55 -42.59 -17.46 -36.22
CA ALA A 55 -42.81 -18.47 -37.29
C ALA A 55 -41.50 -19.06 -37.87
N GLY A 56 -41.51 -20.37 -38.08
CA GLY A 56 -40.76 -21.09 -39.15
C GLY A 56 -39.43 -21.76 -38.71
N SER A 57 -39.39 -23.03 -38.26
CA SER A 57 -39.51 -24.32 -38.98
C SER A 57 -38.25 -24.81 -39.70
N ALA A 58 -37.57 -25.81 -39.13
CA ALA A 58 -37.12 -27.07 -39.78
C ALA A 58 -36.33 -27.96 -38.78
N PRO A 59 -36.57 -29.28 -38.72
CA PRO A 59 -35.87 -30.19 -37.79
C PRO A 59 -34.92 -31.19 -38.46
N MET A 60 -34.04 -31.76 -37.62
CA MET A 60 -33.31 -33.04 -37.72
C MET A 60 -32.01 -33.12 -38.58
N PRO A 61 -31.11 -34.10 -38.34
CA PRO A 61 -31.18 -35.22 -37.39
C PRO A 61 -29.98 -35.38 -36.42
N ALA A 62 -30.23 -36.18 -35.38
CA ALA A 62 -29.21 -36.85 -34.60
C ALA A 62 -28.53 -37.94 -35.43
N SER A 63 -27.21 -38.10 -35.25
CA SER A 63 -26.48 -39.30 -35.69
C SER A 63 -25.57 -39.75 -34.56
N ASP A 64 -25.88 -40.92 -34.02
CA ASP A 64 -24.97 -41.77 -33.28
C ASP A 64 -23.72 -42.08 -34.13
N ALA A 65 -22.53 -41.96 -33.53
CA ALA A 65 -21.37 -42.79 -33.87
C ALA A 65 -20.21 -42.57 -32.86
N ARG A 66 -20.06 -43.57 -31.99
CA ARG A 66 -18.80 -44.31 -31.73
C ARG A 66 -17.51 -43.50 -31.50
N ALA A 67 -16.97 -43.67 -30.29
CA ALA A 67 -15.57 -43.42 -29.96
C ALA A 67 -14.57 -44.06 -30.95
N PRO A 68 -13.42 -43.42 -31.18
CA PRO A 68 -12.17 -44.11 -31.37
C PRO A 68 -11.28 -43.93 -30.13
N ALA A 69 -10.84 -45.07 -29.61
CA ALA A 69 -9.66 -45.16 -28.78
C ALA A 69 -8.41 -44.80 -29.59
N GLY A 70 -7.41 -44.25 -28.89
CA GLY A 70 -6.01 -44.37 -29.26
C GLY A 70 -5.40 -43.20 -30.04
N ALA A 71 -4.72 -42.32 -29.31
CA ALA A 71 -3.33 -41.94 -29.61
C ALA A 71 -2.82 -41.11 -28.42
N SER A 72 -2.40 -41.83 -27.38
CA SER A 72 -1.39 -41.34 -26.45
C SER A 72 -0.07 -41.33 -27.20
N ASP A 73 0.49 -40.15 -27.43
CA ASP A 73 1.93 -39.91 -27.38
C ASP A 73 2.18 -38.41 -27.43
N ALA A 74 2.18 -37.81 -26.24
CA ALA A 74 3.03 -36.67 -25.93
C ALA A 74 3.83 -37.07 -24.70
N VAL A 75 5.08 -37.45 -24.95
CA VAL A 75 6.09 -37.73 -23.94
C VAL A 75 6.34 -36.43 -23.18
N GLU A 76 5.76 -36.34 -21.98
CA GLU A 76 6.40 -35.62 -20.89
C GLU A 76 7.00 -36.68 -19.98
N THR A 77 8.32 -36.74 -19.94
CA THR A 77 9.08 -37.45 -18.91
C THR A 77 8.81 -36.79 -17.57
N THR A 78 7.65 -37.10 -16.99
CA THR A 78 7.47 -37.04 -15.54
C THR A 78 7.77 -38.46 -15.08
N ASP A 79 8.86 -38.61 -14.35
CA ASP A 79 9.05 -39.79 -13.50
C ASP A 79 7.73 -40.00 -12.74
N ALA A 80 7.03 -41.10 -13.02
CA ALA A 80 5.62 -41.23 -12.63
C ALA A 80 5.53 -41.16 -11.10
N ALA A 81 4.99 -40.05 -10.58
CA ALA A 81 4.87 -39.80 -9.14
C ALA A 81 4.27 -41.03 -8.46
N VAL A 82 5.04 -41.62 -7.56
CA VAL A 82 4.71 -42.85 -6.85
C VAL A 82 3.84 -42.53 -5.63
N LEU A 83 3.92 -41.31 -5.11
CA LEU A 83 3.11 -40.84 -3.99
C LEU A 83 1.90 -40.05 -4.47
N ARG A 84 0.75 -40.34 -3.86
CA ARG A 84 -0.48 -39.57 -4.03
C ARG A 84 -0.75 -38.77 -2.77
N PHE A 85 -0.87 -37.46 -2.93
CA PHE A 85 -1.22 -36.53 -1.85
C PHE A 85 -2.73 -36.27 -1.84
N SER A 86 -3.34 -36.39 -0.67
CA SER A 86 -4.76 -36.14 -0.45
C SER A 86 -4.94 -35.29 0.82
N PRO A 87 -5.40 -34.03 0.70
CA PRO A 87 -5.75 -33.31 -0.54
C PRO A 87 -4.55 -33.01 -1.44
N ALA A 88 -4.78 -32.60 -2.70
CA ALA A 88 -3.69 -32.22 -3.61
C ALA A 88 -2.94 -30.95 -3.13
N VAL A 89 -3.67 -30.03 -2.49
CA VAL A 89 -3.13 -28.85 -1.80
C VAL A 89 -3.74 -28.82 -0.40
N LEU A 90 -2.90 -28.70 0.62
CA LEU A 90 -3.34 -28.53 2.00
C LEU A 90 -3.65 -27.05 2.27
N ASP A 91 -4.92 -26.67 2.19
CA ASP A 91 -5.37 -25.33 2.57
C ASP A 91 -5.65 -25.27 4.08
N LEU A 92 -4.91 -24.42 4.79
CA LEU A 92 -5.09 -24.17 6.23
C LEU A 92 -6.06 -23.01 6.51
N GLY A 93 -6.60 -22.36 5.46
CA GLY A 93 -7.53 -21.26 5.56
C GLY A 93 -6.95 -19.99 6.15
N ASP A 94 -7.76 -19.26 6.91
CA ASP A 94 -7.39 -17.99 7.53
C ASP A 94 -6.64 -18.21 8.86
N LEU A 95 -5.36 -17.88 8.87
CA LEU A 95 -4.49 -17.97 10.04
C LEU A 95 -4.39 -16.63 10.77
N THR A 96 -4.42 -16.70 12.09
CA THR A 96 -4.26 -15.53 12.97
C THR A 96 -2.79 -15.38 13.37
N ILE A 97 -2.27 -14.15 13.31
CA ILE A 97 -0.89 -13.87 13.74
C ILE A 97 -0.68 -14.35 15.18
N GLY A 98 0.45 -15.02 15.43
CA GLY A 98 0.79 -15.59 16.73
C GLY A 98 0.17 -16.96 17.03
N THR A 99 -0.67 -17.49 16.13
CA THR A 99 -1.22 -18.85 16.23
C THR A 99 -0.81 -19.65 14.99
N ALA A 100 -0.14 -20.79 15.20
CA ALA A 100 0.22 -21.66 14.08
C ALA A 100 -1.02 -22.34 13.51
N GLY A 101 -1.11 -22.41 12.18
CA GLY A 101 -2.11 -23.22 11.49
C GLY A 101 -1.70 -24.68 11.51
N GLU A 102 -2.63 -25.58 11.83
CA GLU A 102 -2.38 -27.01 11.86
C GLU A 102 -3.23 -27.73 10.81
N GLY A 103 -2.66 -28.75 10.18
CA GLY A 103 -3.33 -29.57 9.19
C GLY A 103 -2.68 -30.93 9.03
N VAL A 104 -3.35 -31.83 8.31
CA VAL A 104 -2.84 -33.17 8.05
C VAL A 104 -2.88 -33.43 6.55
N MET A 105 -1.75 -33.85 6.00
CA MET A 105 -1.65 -34.34 4.64
C MET A 105 -1.66 -35.88 4.67
N THR A 106 -2.59 -36.51 3.95
CA THR A 106 -2.56 -37.96 3.74
C THR A 106 -1.73 -38.26 2.50
N VAL A 107 -0.75 -39.14 2.66
CA VAL A 107 0.13 -39.60 1.58
C VAL A 107 -0.11 -41.08 1.37
N THR A 108 -0.40 -41.47 0.14
CA THR A 108 -0.66 -42.87 -0.26
C THR A 108 0.39 -43.32 -1.25
N ASN A 109 0.95 -44.52 -1.07
CA ASN A 109 1.76 -45.14 -2.11
C ASN A 109 0.84 -45.61 -3.26
N ALA A 110 0.89 -44.91 -4.40
CA ALA A 110 0.13 -45.22 -5.61
C ALA A 110 0.90 -46.10 -6.60
N GLY A 111 2.14 -46.47 -6.28
CA GLY A 111 2.95 -47.39 -7.07
C GLY A 111 2.61 -48.86 -6.87
N ASN A 112 3.39 -49.71 -7.53
CA ASN A 112 3.24 -51.16 -7.51
C ASN A 112 4.29 -51.87 -6.64
N ALA A 113 5.16 -51.12 -5.96
CA ALA A 113 6.22 -51.65 -5.09
C ALA A 113 6.22 -50.89 -3.75
N PRO A 114 6.73 -51.51 -2.65
CA PRO A 114 6.94 -50.81 -1.39
C PRO A 114 7.87 -49.61 -1.54
N VAL A 115 7.58 -48.52 -0.82
CA VAL A 115 8.35 -47.27 -0.86
C VAL A 115 8.82 -46.88 0.54
N ALA A 116 10.12 -46.64 0.71
CA ALA A 116 10.67 -46.07 1.93
C ALA A 116 10.79 -44.54 1.83
N ILE A 117 10.29 -43.83 2.85
CA ILE A 117 10.45 -42.37 2.97
C ILE A 117 11.73 -42.05 3.73
N ALA A 118 12.71 -41.45 3.06
CA ALA A 118 14.00 -41.10 3.66
C ALA A 118 13.91 -39.85 4.54
N ALA A 119 13.17 -38.83 4.09
CA ALA A 119 12.98 -37.60 4.86
C ALA A 119 11.77 -36.79 4.36
N ILE A 120 11.16 -36.02 5.27
CA ILE A 120 10.15 -35.02 4.95
C ILE A 120 10.72 -33.66 5.38
N ARG A 121 10.85 -32.72 4.45
CA ARG A 121 11.49 -31.41 4.70
C ARG A 121 10.64 -30.27 4.17
N PRO A 122 10.31 -29.28 5.00
CA PRO A 122 9.67 -28.06 4.53
C PRO A 122 10.67 -27.16 3.78
N ALA A 123 10.19 -26.39 2.80
CA ALA A 123 11.01 -25.44 2.05
C ALA A 123 11.42 -24.18 2.87
N CYS A 124 10.65 -23.82 3.90
CA CYS A 124 10.96 -22.72 4.84
C CYS A 124 11.02 -23.24 6.28
N GLY A 125 11.78 -22.55 7.15
CA GLY A 125 11.76 -22.80 8.60
C GLY A 125 10.45 -22.37 9.29
N CYS A 126 9.53 -21.74 8.56
CA CYS A 126 8.21 -21.33 9.04
C CYS A 126 7.18 -22.48 9.09
N THR A 127 7.51 -23.62 8.48
CA THR A 127 6.66 -24.82 8.49
C THR A 127 7.37 -25.91 9.29
N LYS A 128 6.62 -26.61 10.15
CA LYS A 128 7.03 -27.83 10.84
C LYS A 128 6.20 -28.99 10.31
N VAL A 129 6.84 -30.14 10.21
CA VAL A 129 6.22 -31.38 9.72
C VAL A 129 6.54 -32.51 10.68
N SER A 130 5.66 -33.51 10.78
CA SER A 130 5.94 -34.73 11.54
C SER A 130 7.11 -35.51 10.92
N ALA A 131 7.71 -36.39 11.73
CA ALA A 131 8.74 -37.29 11.26
C ALA A 131 8.21 -38.22 10.17
N ALA A 132 9.13 -38.69 9.30
CA ALA A 132 8.83 -39.73 8.34
C ALA A 132 8.41 -41.03 9.06
N PRO A 133 7.50 -41.83 8.47
CA PRO A 133 7.13 -43.12 9.02
C PRO A 133 8.36 -44.05 9.07
N THR A 134 8.39 -44.94 10.06
CA THR A 134 9.43 -45.97 10.17
C THR A 134 9.06 -47.18 9.31
N GLY A 135 9.88 -47.47 8.29
CA GLY A 135 9.69 -48.64 7.42
C GLY A 135 9.21 -48.29 6.01
N GLU A 136 8.94 -49.33 5.23
CA GLU A 136 8.41 -49.21 3.88
C GLU A 136 6.87 -49.11 3.91
N ILE A 137 6.32 -48.32 3.00
CA ILE A 137 4.88 -48.16 2.78
C ILE A 137 4.47 -49.07 1.64
N ALA A 138 3.60 -50.04 1.90
CA ALA A 138 3.15 -50.98 0.89
C ALA A 138 2.28 -50.29 -0.21
N PRO A 139 2.17 -50.87 -1.42
CA PRO A 139 1.23 -50.38 -2.43
C PRO A 139 -0.20 -50.20 -1.88
N GLY A 140 -0.77 -49.01 -2.07
CA GLY A 140 -2.10 -48.65 -1.57
C GLY A 140 -2.15 -48.25 -0.08
N GLU A 141 -1.07 -48.45 0.68
CA GLU A 141 -1.00 -48.02 2.08
C GLU A 141 -0.82 -46.50 2.17
N SER A 142 -1.36 -45.91 3.25
CA SER A 142 -1.34 -44.48 3.49
C SER A 142 -0.79 -44.14 4.87
N PHE A 143 -0.10 -43.02 4.95
CA PHE A 143 0.33 -42.42 6.21
C PHE A 143 -0.04 -40.94 6.26
N ALA A 144 -0.02 -40.37 7.48
CA ALA A 144 -0.36 -38.98 7.72
C ALA A 144 0.90 -38.15 8.03
N ILE A 145 1.00 -36.98 7.42
CA ILE A 145 1.99 -35.96 7.75
C ILE A 145 1.26 -34.83 8.47
N ALA A 146 1.54 -34.66 9.76
CA ALA A 146 1.05 -33.51 10.50
C ALA A 146 1.88 -32.28 10.12
N VAL A 147 1.22 -31.18 9.80
CA VAL A 147 1.82 -29.93 9.34
C VAL A 147 1.41 -28.81 10.30
N SER A 148 2.38 -28.00 10.70
CA SER A 148 2.17 -26.78 11.47
C SER A 148 2.85 -25.60 10.76
N LEU A 149 2.11 -24.53 10.47
CA LEU A 149 2.59 -23.37 9.73
C LEU A 149 2.49 -22.11 10.59
N ASP A 150 3.61 -21.41 10.80
CA ASP A 150 3.62 -20.08 11.39
C ASP A 150 3.27 -19.02 10.32
N PRO A 151 2.18 -18.25 10.48
CA PRO A 151 1.77 -17.23 9.50
C PRO A 151 2.71 -16.03 9.41
N GLY A 152 3.63 -15.86 10.37
CA GLY A 152 4.48 -14.69 10.48
C GLY A 152 3.71 -13.44 10.92
N LYS A 153 4.28 -12.26 10.67
CA LYS A 153 3.78 -10.97 11.19
C LYS A 153 3.05 -10.08 10.18
N LYS A 154 2.89 -10.52 8.92
CA LYS A 154 2.35 -9.67 7.85
C LYS A 154 0.85 -9.93 7.66
N PRO A 155 -0.05 -9.02 8.09
CA PRO A 155 -1.49 -9.18 7.87
C PRO A 155 -1.83 -9.24 6.39
N GLY A 156 -2.87 -10.00 6.03
CA GLY A 156 -3.39 -10.11 4.66
C GLY A 156 -2.49 -10.84 3.67
N ALA A 157 -1.38 -11.43 4.12
CA ALA A 157 -0.46 -12.17 3.26
C ALA A 157 -1.09 -13.49 2.81
N ASN A 158 -0.98 -13.81 1.52
CA ASN A 158 -1.24 -15.17 1.02
C ASN A 158 0.05 -15.97 1.11
N LEU A 159 -0.01 -17.12 1.78
CA LEU A 159 1.12 -18.01 1.99
C LEU A 159 0.96 -19.21 1.07
N VAL A 160 2.01 -19.50 0.30
CA VAL A 160 2.18 -20.74 -0.46
C VAL A 160 3.50 -21.34 -0.03
N ARG A 161 3.46 -22.56 0.52
CA ARG A 161 4.64 -23.26 1.05
C ARG A 161 4.68 -24.67 0.49
N SER A 162 5.88 -25.14 0.17
CA SER A 162 6.09 -26.48 -0.34
C SER A 162 6.75 -27.36 0.72
N VAL A 163 6.37 -28.64 0.73
CA VAL A 163 7.01 -29.67 1.55
C VAL A 163 7.53 -30.77 0.63
N HIS A 164 8.82 -31.08 0.75
CA HIS A 164 9.51 -32.08 -0.03
C HIS A 164 9.55 -33.40 0.74
N VAL A 165 9.10 -34.47 0.09
CA VAL A 165 9.17 -35.85 0.56
C VAL A 165 10.24 -36.55 -0.26
N ALA A 166 11.38 -36.82 0.36
CA ALA A 166 12.48 -37.55 -0.25
C ALA A 166 12.31 -39.05 -0.01
N LEU A 167 12.34 -39.82 -1.09
CA LEU A 167 12.27 -41.28 -1.07
C LEU A 167 13.68 -41.87 -0.94
N ALA A 168 13.77 -43.13 -0.50
CA ALA A 168 15.05 -43.81 -0.31
C ALA A 168 15.79 -44.11 -1.62
N ASP A 169 15.09 -44.12 -2.76
CA ASP A 169 15.67 -44.28 -4.10
C ASP A 169 16.30 -42.99 -4.66
N GLY A 170 16.18 -41.87 -3.92
CA GLY A 170 16.72 -40.56 -4.30
C GLY A 170 15.72 -39.64 -5.00
N SER A 171 14.52 -40.12 -5.35
CA SER A 171 13.46 -39.28 -5.89
C SER A 171 12.87 -38.35 -4.81
N VAL A 172 12.31 -37.21 -5.24
CA VAL A 172 11.70 -36.22 -4.35
C VAL A 172 10.36 -35.79 -4.92
N GLU A 173 9.31 -36.00 -4.15
CA GLU A 173 7.97 -35.55 -4.48
C GLU A 173 7.55 -34.41 -3.54
N THR A 174 6.65 -33.53 -3.99
CA THR A 174 6.32 -32.30 -3.27
C THR A 174 4.83 -32.08 -3.22
N PHE A 175 4.33 -31.60 -2.08
CA PHE A 175 2.97 -31.07 -1.98
C PHE A 175 2.99 -29.63 -1.50
N GLU A 176 1.90 -28.91 -1.77
CA GLU A 176 1.73 -27.51 -1.41
C GLU A 176 0.80 -27.32 -0.21
N ILE A 177 1.10 -26.29 0.55
CA ILE A 177 0.32 -25.78 1.67
C ILE A 177 -0.05 -24.34 1.33
N THR A 178 -1.34 -24.02 1.44
CA THR A 178 -1.84 -22.65 1.25
C THR A 178 -2.49 -22.14 2.52
N ALA A 179 -2.40 -20.84 2.75
CA ALA A 179 -3.05 -20.16 3.87
C ALA A 179 -3.16 -18.66 3.60
N ARG A 180 -4.07 -17.98 4.28
CA ARG A 180 -4.18 -16.52 4.29
C ARG A 180 -3.99 -16.00 5.71
N VAL A 181 -3.13 -15.00 5.89
CA VAL A 181 -3.02 -14.32 7.19
C VAL A 181 -4.20 -13.38 7.35
N ARG A 182 -5.02 -13.61 8.38
CA ARG A 182 -6.20 -12.81 8.70
C ARG A 182 -5.80 -11.37 9.00
N THR A 183 -6.51 -10.42 8.39
CA THR A 183 -6.42 -9.00 8.74
C THR A 183 -7.50 -8.68 9.76
N VAL A 184 -7.12 -8.18 10.93
CA VAL A 184 -8.07 -7.76 11.99
C VAL A 184 -8.15 -6.23 12.13
N ILE A 185 -7.12 -5.51 11.68
CA ILE A 185 -7.12 -4.05 11.57
C ILE A 185 -6.83 -3.70 10.10
N ALA A 186 -7.78 -3.05 9.43
CA ALA A 186 -7.62 -2.49 8.10
C ALA A 186 -6.91 -1.13 8.16
N ILE A 187 -6.11 -0.83 7.13
CA ILE A 187 -5.43 0.45 6.96
C ILE A 187 -5.90 1.08 5.65
N GLU A 188 -6.48 2.28 5.72
CA GLU A 188 -6.94 3.03 4.56
C GLU A 188 -6.37 4.45 4.56
N PRO A 189 -5.78 4.94 3.46
CA PRO A 189 -5.38 4.18 2.28
C PRO A 189 -4.29 3.13 2.61
N ALA A 190 -4.25 2.05 1.84
CA ALA A 190 -3.25 0.97 2.00
C ALA A 190 -1.81 1.42 1.74
N VAL A 191 -1.63 2.51 0.98
CA VAL A 191 -0.35 3.19 0.80
C VAL A 191 -0.59 4.67 1.05
N LEU A 192 0.17 5.24 1.97
CA LEU A 192 0.11 6.66 2.25
C LEU A 192 0.92 7.42 1.22
N GLU A 193 0.25 8.22 0.41
CA GLU A 193 0.90 9.08 -0.57
C GLU A 193 1.24 10.43 0.05
N VAL A 194 2.50 10.83 -0.08
CA VAL A 194 3.01 12.08 0.44
C VAL A 194 3.48 12.91 -0.74
N ALA A 195 2.69 13.92 -1.06
CA ALA A 195 3.10 14.94 -2.00
C ALA A 195 4.23 15.73 -1.33
N ALA A 196 5.33 15.95 -2.06
CA ALA A 196 6.43 16.77 -1.56
C ALA A 196 6.07 18.28 -1.47
N SER A 197 4.78 18.63 -1.67
CA SER A 197 4.20 19.97 -1.60
C SER A 197 4.00 20.47 -0.18
N GLY A 198 4.81 21.47 0.19
CA GLY A 198 4.57 22.34 1.33
C GLY A 198 3.29 23.13 1.11
N ASP A 199 2.17 22.59 1.59
CA ASP A 199 1.24 23.28 2.50
C ASP A 199 -0.06 22.51 2.71
N ALA A 200 -0.39 21.49 1.91
CA ALA A 200 -1.59 20.70 2.15
C ALA A 200 -1.59 19.34 1.42
N ALA A 201 -0.94 18.37 2.02
CA ALA A 201 -1.46 17.00 2.06
C ALA A 201 -0.88 16.33 3.30
N VAL A 202 -1.46 16.67 4.46
CA VAL A 202 -1.35 15.85 5.67
C VAL A 202 -1.92 14.50 5.28
N GLY A 203 -1.06 13.56 4.90
CA GLY A 203 -1.45 12.20 4.60
C GLY A 203 -2.12 11.65 5.85
N ALA A 204 -3.43 11.47 5.82
CA ALA A 204 -4.15 10.84 6.90
C ALA A 204 -4.41 9.38 6.53
N ILE A 205 -4.23 8.49 7.51
CA ILE A 205 -4.67 7.10 7.41
C ILE A 205 -5.73 6.84 8.48
N SER A 206 -6.71 6.01 8.16
CA SER A 206 -7.63 5.41 9.09
C SER A 206 -7.26 3.95 9.33
N LEU A 207 -7.14 3.59 10.60
CA LEU A 207 -7.07 2.23 11.09
C LEU A 207 -8.46 1.82 11.55
N ALA A 208 -8.99 0.72 11.03
CA ALA A 208 -10.32 0.23 11.39
C ALA A 208 -10.26 -1.24 11.83
N SER A 209 -10.75 -1.53 13.04
CA SER A 209 -10.98 -2.90 13.49
C SER A 209 -12.09 -3.53 12.64
N ILE A 210 -11.79 -4.67 12.04
CA ILE A 210 -12.71 -5.43 11.19
C ILE A 210 -13.65 -6.29 12.05
N ASP A 211 -13.17 -6.74 13.21
CA ASP A 211 -13.90 -7.60 14.15
C ASP A 211 -14.64 -6.83 15.25
N GLY A 212 -14.55 -5.51 15.24
CA GLY A 212 -15.21 -4.62 16.22
C GLY A 212 -14.54 -4.57 17.59
N ALA A 213 -13.38 -5.22 17.77
CA ALA A 213 -12.61 -5.15 19.00
C ALA A 213 -11.72 -3.89 19.03
N ASP A 214 -11.79 -3.16 20.15
CA ASP A 214 -10.95 -1.99 20.38
C ASP A 214 -9.46 -2.33 20.38
N PHE A 215 -8.66 -1.33 20.01
CA PHE A 215 -7.20 -1.42 20.06
C PHE A 215 -6.57 -0.08 20.40
N ALA A 216 -5.34 -0.13 20.92
CA ALA A 216 -4.51 1.02 21.20
C ALA A 216 -3.18 0.93 20.46
N LEU A 217 -2.66 2.08 20.05
CA LEU A 217 -1.29 2.16 19.57
C LEU A 217 -0.34 2.27 20.75
N THR A 218 0.65 1.38 20.80
CA THR A 218 1.67 1.34 21.84
C THR A 218 2.96 2.04 21.40
N GLY A 219 3.13 2.26 20.09
CA GLY A 219 4.26 2.99 19.53
C GLY A 219 4.22 3.12 18.01
N ALA A 220 5.14 3.91 17.48
CA ALA A 220 5.38 4.04 16.05
C ALA A 220 6.89 4.13 15.80
N VAL A 221 7.34 3.51 14.72
CA VAL A 221 8.75 3.53 14.29
C VAL A 221 8.83 3.94 12.82
N PRO A 222 9.46 5.08 12.50
CA PRO A 222 10.02 6.07 13.42
C PRO A 222 8.94 6.80 14.25
N ALA A 223 9.28 7.18 15.48
CA ALA A 223 8.36 7.89 16.37
C ALA A 223 8.06 9.31 15.83
N GLY A 224 6.87 9.83 16.09
CA GLY A 224 6.45 11.17 15.69
C GLY A 224 6.00 11.32 14.23
N VAL A 225 6.37 10.40 13.34
CA VAL A 225 6.01 10.46 11.91
C VAL A 225 4.49 10.38 11.70
N LEU A 226 3.81 9.47 12.41
CA LEU A 226 2.35 9.37 12.43
C LEU A 226 1.86 9.67 13.84
N SER A 227 0.87 10.56 13.95
CA SER A 227 0.27 10.95 15.23
C SER A 227 -1.24 10.82 15.19
N ALA A 228 -1.83 10.37 16.29
CA ALA A 228 -3.28 10.30 16.47
C ALA A 228 -3.75 11.45 17.37
N ALA A 229 -4.92 12.02 17.09
CA ALA A 229 -5.59 12.89 18.07
C ALA A 229 -5.94 12.13 19.37
N ARG A 230 -6.16 10.82 19.26
CA ARG A 230 -6.41 9.90 20.39
C ARG A 230 -5.74 8.56 20.13
N MET A 231 -5.05 8.03 21.13
CA MET A 231 -4.27 6.79 21.05
C MET A 231 -5.10 5.48 21.15
N GLN A 232 -6.42 5.60 21.28
CA GLN A 232 -7.39 4.50 21.38
C GLN A 232 -8.45 4.64 20.27
N SER A 233 -8.87 3.53 19.67
CA SER A 233 -9.95 3.52 18.68
C SER A 233 -11.27 3.99 19.31
N VAL A 234 -12.09 4.69 18.51
CA VAL A 234 -13.48 5.02 18.87
C VAL A 234 -14.37 4.28 17.86
N ASP A 235 -15.29 3.45 18.36
CA ASP A 235 -16.12 2.57 17.52
C ASP A 235 -15.27 1.70 16.56
N GLY A 236 -14.10 1.26 17.02
CA GLY A 236 -13.15 0.48 16.22
C GLY A 236 -12.36 1.28 15.17
N VAL A 237 -12.51 2.59 15.06
CA VAL A 237 -11.79 3.42 14.07
C VAL A 237 -10.83 4.41 14.75
N MET A 238 -9.64 4.58 14.17
CA MET A 238 -8.62 5.55 14.60
C MET A 238 -8.03 6.26 13.38
N THR A 239 -7.97 7.59 13.39
CA THR A 239 -7.31 8.37 12.34
C THR A 239 -5.94 8.85 12.80
N LEU A 240 -4.94 8.64 11.95
CA LEU A 240 -3.57 9.09 12.12
C LEU A 240 -3.24 10.12 11.05
N THR A 241 -2.52 11.16 11.44
CA THR A 241 -2.02 12.21 10.56
C THR A 241 -0.51 12.11 10.45
N LEU A 242 0.01 12.23 9.23
CA LEU A 242 1.44 12.35 8.97
C LEU A 242 1.94 13.75 9.34
N ASP A 243 2.99 13.79 10.14
CA ASP A 243 3.80 14.99 10.33
C ASP A 243 4.92 15.00 9.27
N ALA A 244 4.78 15.87 8.27
CA ALA A 244 5.74 15.96 7.17
C ALA A 244 7.14 16.38 7.64
N ALA A 245 7.25 17.24 8.65
CA ALA A 245 8.53 17.70 9.16
C ALA A 245 9.26 16.60 9.96
N GLU A 246 8.52 15.83 10.75
CA GLU A 246 9.05 14.62 11.42
C GLU A 246 9.47 13.56 10.40
N TRP A 247 8.64 13.32 9.38
CA TRP A 247 8.94 12.37 8.31
C TRP A 247 10.21 12.75 7.52
N GLU A 248 10.36 14.02 7.15
CA GLU A 248 11.56 14.53 6.50
C GLU A 248 12.80 14.39 7.38
N ARG A 249 12.71 14.78 8.66
CA ARG A 249 13.82 14.66 9.61
C ARG A 249 14.22 13.21 9.90
N ALA A 250 13.26 12.29 9.84
CA ALA A 250 13.50 10.85 9.91
C ALA A 250 14.15 10.27 8.64
N GLY A 251 14.47 11.10 7.64
CA GLY A 251 15.13 10.66 6.41
C GLY A 251 14.16 10.13 5.35
N ARG A 252 12.88 10.56 5.37
CA ARG A 252 11.84 10.16 4.43
C ARG A 252 11.67 8.63 4.34
N PRO A 253 11.40 7.95 5.47
CA PRO A 253 11.21 6.51 5.47
C PRO A 253 10.05 6.11 4.54
N THR A 254 10.26 5.06 3.76
CA THR A 254 9.24 4.48 2.86
C THR A 254 8.24 3.60 3.59
N THR A 255 8.40 3.42 4.90
CA THR A 255 7.57 2.57 5.74
C THR A 255 7.56 3.09 7.17
N VAL A 256 6.39 3.10 7.79
CA VAL A 256 6.23 3.30 9.23
C VAL A 256 5.61 2.04 9.81
N VAL A 257 6.19 1.54 10.89
CA VAL A 257 5.65 0.39 11.63
C VAL A 257 4.94 0.92 12.87
N LEU A 258 3.66 0.62 13.01
CA LEU A 258 2.87 0.94 14.20
C LEU A 258 2.78 -0.30 15.07
N ALA A 259 3.06 -0.15 16.35
CA ALA A 259 2.86 -1.20 17.33
C ALA A 259 1.48 -1.05 17.97
N THR A 260 0.79 -2.16 18.19
CA THR A 260 -0.51 -2.18 18.86
C THR A 260 -0.46 -3.03 20.13
N ASP A 261 -1.50 -2.93 20.96
CA ASP A 261 -1.72 -3.82 22.11
C ASP A 261 -2.37 -5.17 21.74
N ARG A 262 -2.79 -5.34 20.48
CA ARG A 262 -3.44 -6.55 19.99
C ARG A 262 -2.44 -7.65 19.68
N ARG A 263 -2.63 -8.82 20.29
CA ARG A 263 -1.78 -10.01 20.07
C ARG A 263 -1.84 -10.55 18.64
N ASP A 264 -2.98 -10.40 17.99
CA ASP A 264 -3.26 -10.85 16.62
C ASP A 264 -2.98 -9.79 15.54
N ALA A 265 -2.57 -8.58 15.95
CA ALA A 265 -2.06 -7.54 15.07
C ALA A 265 -1.00 -6.66 15.78
N PRO A 266 0.09 -7.26 16.29
CA PRO A 266 1.04 -6.55 17.15
C PRO A 266 1.81 -5.46 16.40
N GLU A 267 1.96 -5.61 15.09
CA GLU A 267 2.64 -4.67 14.20
C GLU A 267 1.77 -4.43 12.96
N LEU A 268 1.58 -3.16 12.60
CA LEU A 268 0.92 -2.71 11.38
C LEU A 268 1.95 -1.97 10.53
N ILE A 269 2.06 -2.36 9.27
CA ILE A 269 3.02 -1.75 8.33
C ILE A 269 2.26 -0.75 7.48
N VAL A 270 2.66 0.51 7.53
CA VAL A 270 2.14 1.61 6.71
C VAL A 270 3.19 1.96 5.66
N PRO A 271 3.03 1.53 4.41
CA PRO A 271 3.89 1.95 3.32
C PRO A 271 3.66 3.43 3.01
N ILE A 272 4.75 4.18 2.87
CA ILE A 272 4.74 5.58 2.46
C ILE A 272 5.35 5.69 1.07
N ARG A 273 4.57 6.23 0.13
CA ARG A 273 5.05 6.57 -1.20
C ARG A 273 5.23 8.08 -1.28
N SER A 274 6.46 8.51 -1.49
CA SER A 274 6.73 9.90 -1.84
C SER A 274 6.66 10.06 -3.35
N THR A 275 5.79 10.95 -3.82
CA THR A 275 5.81 11.41 -5.21
C THR A 275 6.71 12.63 -5.29
N GLU A 276 7.83 12.52 -6.02
CA GLU A 276 8.63 13.70 -6.37
C GLU A 276 7.78 14.63 -7.22
N ALA A 277 7.67 15.89 -6.80
CA ALA A 277 7.06 16.89 -7.65
C ALA A 277 8.06 17.24 -8.77
N VAL A 278 7.57 17.36 -10.00
CA VAL A 278 8.36 17.78 -11.15
C VAL A 278 7.81 19.09 -11.67
N ALA A 279 8.61 20.15 -11.64
CA ALA A 279 8.32 21.37 -12.38
C ALA A 279 9.03 21.32 -13.74
N MET A 280 8.36 21.84 -14.76
CA MET A 280 8.91 21.91 -16.11
C MET A 280 9.00 23.37 -16.55
N PHE A 281 10.17 23.79 -17.02
CA PHE A 281 10.36 25.11 -17.58
C PHE A 281 10.78 25.01 -19.04
N ARG A 282 10.31 25.93 -19.88
CA ARG A 282 10.78 26.10 -21.25
C ARG A 282 11.81 27.22 -21.30
N LEU A 283 13.01 26.89 -21.74
CA LEU A 283 14.07 27.81 -22.12
C LEU A 283 14.05 28.00 -23.65
N PRO A 284 14.69 29.06 -24.18
CA PRO A 284 14.86 29.21 -25.62
C PRO A 284 15.51 27.97 -26.24
N ALA A 285 14.80 27.27 -27.12
CA ALA A 285 15.25 26.02 -27.74
C ALA A 285 16.48 26.26 -28.62
N ALA A 286 17.51 25.41 -28.49
CA ALA A 286 18.72 25.47 -29.31
C ALA A 286 18.57 24.63 -30.59
N ALA A 287 17.51 24.90 -31.37
CA ALA A 287 17.24 24.21 -32.62
C ALA A 287 18.17 24.67 -33.77
N GLY A 288 18.44 23.77 -34.73
CA GLY A 288 19.29 24.02 -35.90
C GLY A 288 20.77 23.66 -35.68
N GLU A 289 21.65 24.14 -36.56
CA GLU A 289 23.07 23.74 -36.59
C GLU A 289 24.03 24.94 -36.60
N GLY A 290 25.31 24.68 -36.33
CA GLY A 290 26.40 25.64 -36.45
C GLY A 290 26.37 26.78 -35.43
N ALA A 291 26.85 27.97 -35.85
CA ALA A 291 27.07 29.11 -34.96
C ALA A 291 25.80 29.62 -34.25
N ARG A 292 24.62 29.43 -34.86
CA ARG A 292 23.33 29.81 -34.25
C ARG A 292 23.00 28.92 -33.05
N ARG A 293 23.17 27.60 -33.19
CA ARG A 293 22.97 26.64 -32.09
C ARG A 293 23.95 26.90 -30.96
N ALA A 294 25.24 27.11 -31.25
CA ALA A 294 26.24 27.40 -30.24
C ALA A 294 25.89 28.66 -29.40
N ARG A 295 25.37 29.72 -30.03
CA ARG A 295 24.88 30.92 -29.32
C ARG A 295 23.66 30.64 -28.44
N LEU A 296 22.73 29.81 -28.90
CA LEU A 296 21.53 29.43 -28.14
C LEU A 296 21.88 28.53 -26.94
N GLU A 297 22.78 27.57 -27.11
CA GLU A 297 23.27 26.73 -26.01
C GLU A 297 24.06 27.55 -24.98
N ALA A 298 24.89 28.51 -25.42
CA ALA A 298 25.58 29.42 -24.52
C ALA A 298 24.59 30.27 -23.70
N ARG A 299 23.50 30.73 -24.34
CA ARG A 299 22.40 31.44 -23.68
C ARG A 299 21.66 30.55 -22.67
N GLN A 300 21.36 29.31 -23.02
CA GLN A 300 20.76 28.34 -22.10
C GLN A 300 21.67 28.10 -20.88
N GLY A 301 22.98 27.96 -21.08
CA GLY A 301 23.94 27.80 -20.00
C GLY A 301 24.06 29.03 -19.11
N ALA A 302 23.93 30.24 -19.67
CA ALA A 302 23.88 31.47 -18.89
C ALA A 302 22.62 31.55 -18.01
N LEU A 303 21.45 31.21 -18.58
CA LEU A 303 20.18 31.17 -17.84
C LEU A 303 20.20 30.15 -16.69
N LEU A 304 20.79 28.96 -16.90
CA LEU A 304 20.95 27.99 -15.82
C LEU A 304 21.83 28.53 -14.69
N ARG A 305 22.95 29.20 -15.00
CA ARG A 305 23.81 29.82 -13.98
C ARG A 305 23.10 30.94 -13.22
N GLU A 306 22.25 31.72 -13.89
CA GLU A 306 21.43 32.74 -13.23
C GLU A 306 20.38 32.14 -12.31
N ILE A 307 19.72 31.05 -12.73
CA ILE A 307 18.79 30.29 -11.88
C ILE A 307 19.54 29.73 -10.66
N ASP A 308 20.68 29.07 -10.87
CA ASP A 308 21.51 28.52 -9.79
C ASP A 308 21.98 29.61 -8.81
N ALA A 309 22.39 30.79 -9.32
CA ALA A 309 22.76 31.92 -8.49
C ALA A 309 21.56 32.47 -7.69
N GLY A 310 20.37 32.49 -8.29
CA GLY A 310 19.12 32.90 -7.65
C GLY A 310 18.66 31.95 -6.54
N LEU A 311 19.08 30.68 -6.57
CA LEU A 311 18.86 29.73 -5.46
C LEU A 311 19.69 30.09 -4.22
N GLY A 312 20.71 30.95 -4.33
CA GLY A 312 21.26 31.71 -3.21
C GLY A 312 21.79 30.90 -2.02
N GLY A 313 22.27 29.67 -2.24
CA GLY A 313 22.72 28.80 -1.15
C GLY A 313 21.57 28.22 -0.31
N ALA A 314 20.33 28.25 -0.80
CA ALA A 314 19.25 27.47 -0.23
C ALA A 314 19.74 26.02 -0.08
N SER A 315 19.60 25.45 1.12
CA SER A 315 19.87 24.03 1.35
C SER A 315 18.83 23.22 0.60
N MET A 316 19.08 22.98 -0.68
CA MET A 316 18.23 22.14 -1.52
C MET A 316 18.18 20.73 -0.94
N SER A 317 17.10 20.01 -1.21
CA SER A 317 17.00 18.62 -0.77
C SER A 317 18.09 17.75 -1.43
N SER A 318 18.46 16.65 -0.77
CA SER A 318 19.44 15.69 -1.30
C SER A 318 19.03 15.04 -2.63
N GLY A 319 17.74 15.08 -2.98
CA GLY A 319 17.19 14.59 -4.24
C GLY A 319 17.02 15.65 -5.33
N PHE A 320 17.37 16.92 -5.05
CA PHE A 320 17.20 18.00 -6.00
C PHE A 320 18.07 17.79 -7.25
N ARG A 321 17.44 17.90 -8.42
CA ARG A 321 18.14 17.80 -9.72
C ARG A 321 17.43 18.62 -10.79
N MET A 322 18.24 19.27 -11.63
CA MET A 322 17.78 19.95 -12.84
C MET A 322 18.35 19.27 -14.08
N ARG A 323 17.52 19.00 -15.08
CA ARG A 323 17.93 18.39 -16.36
C ARG A 323 17.37 19.17 -17.54
N LEU A 324 18.26 19.76 -18.33
CA LEU A 324 17.89 20.50 -19.54
C LEU A 324 18.02 19.62 -20.78
N HIS A 325 16.93 19.45 -21.51
CA HIS A 325 16.92 18.92 -22.87
C HIS A 325 17.18 20.06 -23.87
N ARG A 326 18.44 20.23 -24.31
CA ARG A 326 18.89 21.44 -25.04
C ARG A 326 18.14 21.72 -26.34
N GLU A 327 17.83 20.67 -27.09
CA GLU A 327 17.16 20.77 -28.39
C GLU A 327 15.72 21.28 -28.26
N SER A 328 14.98 20.77 -27.27
CA SER A 328 13.60 21.22 -26.99
C SER A 328 13.53 22.44 -26.07
N GLY A 329 14.65 22.79 -25.41
CA GLY A 329 14.70 23.80 -24.36
C GLY A 329 13.98 23.41 -23.08
N MET A 330 13.58 22.15 -22.91
CA MET A 330 12.78 21.72 -21.76
C MET A 330 13.67 21.40 -20.55
N LEU A 331 13.48 22.15 -19.46
CA LEU A 331 14.15 21.96 -18.18
C LEU A 331 13.22 21.21 -17.23
N PHE A 332 13.62 20.01 -16.83
CA PHE A 332 12.96 19.21 -15.81
C PHE A 332 13.62 19.49 -14.46
N VAL A 333 12.83 19.90 -13.49
CA VAL A 333 13.28 20.18 -12.13
C VAL A 333 12.58 19.18 -11.22
N HIS A 334 13.36 18.30 -10.61
CA HIS A 334 12.87 17.36 -9.62
C HIS A 334 13.34 17.81 -8.24
N GLY A 335 12.45 17.73 -7.26
CA GLY A 335 12.80 18.04 -5.88
C GLY A 335 11.57 18.00 -4.97
N THR A 336 11.76 18.47 -3.75
CA THR A 336 10.67 18.85 -2.87
C THR A 336 9.97 20.09 -3.40
N ALA A 337 8.75 20.40 -2.95
CA ALA A 337 8.13 21.64 -3.40
C ALA A 337 8.84 22.88 -2.89
N ARG A 338 9.51 22.82 -1.73
CA ARG A 338 10.41 23.91 -1.33
C ARG A 338 11.48 24.15 -2.38
N ASP A 339 12.06 23.08 -2.94
CA ASP A 339 13.02 23.19 -4.04
C ASP A 339 12.37 23.78 -5.30
N LEU A 340 11.18 23.30 -5.65
CA LEU A 340 10.46 23.78 -6.84
C LEU A 340 10.06 25.26 -6.71
N ASP A 341 9.59 25.69 -5.54
CA ASP A 341 9.20 27.08 -5.25
C ASP A 341 10.42 27.99 -5.23
N ALA A 342 11.55 27.52 -4.72
CA ALA A 342 12.83 28.23 -4.84
C ALA A 342 13.22 28.43 -6.31
N VAL A 343 13.07 27.39 -7.15
CA VAL A 343 13.33 27.50 -8.59
C VAL A 343 12.32 28.41 -9.29
N ARG A 344 11.02 28.32 -8.98
CA ARG A 344 9.98 29.24 -9.51
C ARG A 344 10.30 30.68 -9.16
N THR A 345 10.73 30.94 -7.92
CA THR A 345 11.16 32.26 -7.45
C THR A 345 12.37 32.76 -8.21
N ALA A 346 13.40 31.91 -8.39
CA ALA A 346 14.60 32.24 -9.17
C ALA A 346 14.27 32.54 -10.64
N VAL A 347 13.40 31.73 -11.26
CA VAL A 347 12.92 31.94 -12.64
C VAL A 347 12.12 33.24 -12.76
N ALA A 348 11.27 33.56 -11.79
CA ALA A 348 10.49 34.79 -11.77
C ALA A 348 11.37 36.06 -11.62
N ALA A 349 12.55 35.93 -11.02
CA ALA A 349 13.52 37.02 -10.89
C ALA A 349 14.33 37.28 -12.17
N LEU A 350 14.27 36.38 -13.16
CA LEU A 350 14.96 36.57 -14.44
C LEU A 350 14.36 37.76 -15.22
N PRO A 351 15.15 38.45 -16.05
CA PRO A 351 14.64 39.52 -16.92
C PRO A 351 13.47 39.03 -17.79
N GLY A 352 12.47 39.87 -18.05
CA GLY A 352 11.32 39.50 -18.90
C GLY A 352 11.69 39.07 -20.33
N SER A 353 12.88 39.48 -20.80
CA SER A 353 13.49 39.10 -22.07
C SER A 353 14.20 37.73 -22.07
N SER A 354 14.31 37.08 -20.91
CA SER A 354 14.95 35.77 -20.73
C SER A 354 14.30 34.69 -21.60
N GLY A 355 12.97 34.77 -21.79
CA GLY A 355 12.18 33.79 -22.54
C GLY A 355 11.89 32.51 -21.76
N VAL A 356 12.24 32.46 -20.46
CA VAL A 356 11.95 31.31 -19.60
C VAL A 356 10.49 31.38 -19.13
N ARG A 357 9.77 30.26 -19.27
CA ARG A 357 8.38 30.14 -18.84
C ARG A 357 8.14 28.79 -18.19
N GLU A 358 7.33 28.75 -17.14
CA GLU A 358 6.85 27.49 -16.61
C GLU A 358 5.87 26.85 -17.60
N SER A 359 5.96 25.53 -17.76
CA SER A 359 5.03 24.74 -18.55
C SER A 359 4.04 24.08 -17.62
N ASP A 360 2.77 24.45 -17.72
CA ASP A 360 1.69 23.74 -17.04
C ASP A 360 1.65 22.30 -17.57
N GLY A 361 2.15 21.35 -16.78
CA GLY A 361 2.03 19.93 -17.07
C GLY A 361 0.57 19.49 -16.89
N GLY A 362 -0.24 19.63 -17.93
CA GLY A 362 -1.57 19.03 -18.02
C GLY A 362 -2.74 19.90 -17.57
N ALA A 363 -3.35 20.63 -18.52
CA ALA A 363 -4.76 21.05 -18.48
C ALA A 363 -5.29 21.58 -19.83
N ARG A 364 -4.46 21.73 -20.88
CA ARG A 364 -4.89 22.36 -22.15
C ARG A 364 -4.68 21.52 -23.41
N ALA A 365 -4.19 20.28 -23.28
CA ALA A 365 -3.93 19.41 -24.43
C ALA A 365 -5.17 18.69 -24.98
N GLU A 366 -6.29 18.65 -24.23
CA GLU A 366 -7.49 17.90 -24.63
C GLU A 366 -8.58 18.77 -25.30
N ALA A 367 -8.48 20.10 -25.23
CA ALA A 367 -9.45 20.99 -25.89
C ALA A 367 -9.12 21.30 -27.37
N ASP A 368 -7.89 21.05 -27.83
CA ASP A 368 -7.45 21.38 -29.19
C ASP A 368 -7.44 20.17 -30.14
N ALA A 369 -7.75 18.97 -29.63
CA ALA A 369 -7.87 17.73 -30.40
C ALA A 369 -9.33 17.37 -30.78
N ALA A 370 -10.33 18.08 -30.26
CA ALA A 370 -11.74 17.93 -30.63
C ALA A 370 -12.25 19.03 -31.59
N GLY A 371 -11.34 19.87 -32.10
CA GLY A 371 -11.65 20.99 -32.97
C GLY A 371 -10.70 21.09 -34.16
N ARG A 372 -10.53 20.00 -34.91
CA ARG A 372 -9.98 20.04 -36.27
C ARG A 372 -10.41 18.83 -37.08
#